data_AF-A0A661BMU9-F1
#
_entry.id   AF-A0A661BMU9-F1
#
_cell.length_a   1.000
_cell.length_b   1.000
_cell.length_c   1.000
_cell.angle_alpha   90.00
_cell.angle_beta   90.00
_cell.angle_gamma   90.00
#
_symmetry.space_group_name_H-M   'P 1'
#
loop_
_entity.id
_entity.type
_entity.pdbx_description
1 polymer ?
#
loop_
_entity_poly.entity_id
_entity_poly.type
_entity_poly.pdbx_seq_one_letter_code
_entity_poly.pdbx_strand_id
1 'polypeptide(L)' 'MALDQQQSQLKLLIAKGKEQGYLTYHEVNDHLPDSIVDPEQIEDIIGMINDMGITVREVAPDADALMLMESTVAPDEDQ' A
#
# COMPACT_ATOMS: atom_id res chain seq x y z
N MET A 1 12.45 24.10 1.09
CA MET A 1 12.59 23.07 0.02
C MET A 1 12.28 21.65 0.49
N ALA A 2 12.17 21.35 1.80
CA ALA A 2 11.85 19.98 2.27
C ALA A 2 10.39 19.54 2.07
N LEU A 3 9.42 20.46 2.15
CA LEU A 3 7.98 20.13 2.02
C LEU A 3 7.59 19.59 0.63
N ASP A 4 8.28 20.05 -0.42
CA ASP A 4 8.02 19.65 -1.81
C ASP A 4 8.43 18.21 -2.09
N GLN A 5 9.46 17.75 -1.37
CA GLN A 5 10.00 16.41 -1.49
C GLN A 5 9.05 15.38 -0.88
N GLN A 6 8.44 15.69 0.27
CA GLN A 6 7.39 14.85 0.88
C GLN A 6 6.18 14.70 -0.01
N GLN A 7 5.69 15.81 -0.61
CA GLN A 7 4.56 15.76 -1.53
C GLN A 7 4.86 14.90 -2.76
N SER A 8 6.07 15.02 -3.31
CA SER A 8 6.51 14.24 -4.47
C SER A 8 6.64 12.75 -4.16
N GLN A 9 7.22 12.41 -3.00
CA GLN A 9 7.39 11.03 -2.55
C GLN A 9 6.04 10.35 -2.28
N LEU A 10 5.14 11.00 -1.55
CA LEU A 10 3.81 10.46 -1.27
C LEU A 10 3.05 10.21 -2.58
N LYS A 11 3.12 11.14 -3.54
CA LYS A 11 2.49 10.98 -4.84
C LYS A 11 3.03 9.80 -5.64
N LEU A 12 4.34 9.55 -5.55
CA LEU A 12 4.98 8.36 -6.14
C LEU A 12 4.46 7.08 -5.50
N LEU A 13 4.38 7.08 -4.17
CA LEU A 13 3.91 5.96 -3.37
C LEU A 13 2.48 5.57 -3.76
N ILE A 14 1.59 6.57 -3.84
CA ILE A 14 0.20 6.40 -4.25
C ILE A 14 0.12 5.83 -5.66
N ALA A 15 0.89 6.37 -6.61
CA ALA A 15 0.88 5.87 -7.98
C ALA A 15 1.27 4.37 -8.05
N LYS A 16 2.34 4.00 -7.33
CA LYS A 16 2.82 2.61 -7.26
C LYS A 16 1.82 1.70 -6.56
N GLY A 17 1.27 2.15 -5.44
CA GLY A 17 0.28 1.41 -4.67
C GLY A 17 -1.02 1.21 -5.42
N LYS A 18 -1.42 2.18 -6.24
CA LYS A 18 -2.61 2.11 -7.08
C LYS A 18 -2.42 1.18 -8.29
N GLU A 19 -1.21 1.10 -8.82
CA GLU A 19 -0.87 0.18 -9.92
C GLU A 19 -0.88 -1.28 -9.45
N GLN A 20 -0.35 -1.55 -8.24
CA GLN A 20 -0.27 -2.89 -7.66
C GLN A 20 -1.53 -3.28 -6.86
N GLY A 21 -2.35 -2.30 -6.45
CA GLY A 21 -3.49 -2.46 -5.53
C GLY A 21 -3.10 -2.54 -4.05
N TYR A 22 -1.81 -2.52 -3.72
CA TYR A 22 -1.30 -2.54 -2.36
C TYR A 22 0.07 -1.87 -2.24
N LEU A 23 0.45 -1.53 -1.01
CA LEU A 23 1.80 -1.12 -0.63
C LEU A 23 2.26 -1.89 0.58
N THR A 24 3.57 -2.05 0.73
CA THR A 24 4.14 -2.58 1.96
C THR A 24 4.56 -1.48 2.93
N TYR A 25 4.56 -1.79 4.22
CA TYR A 25 5.10 -0.90 5.25
C TYR A 25 6.55 -0.51 4.94
N HIS A 26 7.32 -1.43 4.37
CA HIS A 26 8.69 -1.17 3.93
C HIS A 26 8.74 -0.17 2.77
N GLU A 27 7.88 -0.31 1.75
CA GLU A 27 7.81 0.67 0.65
C GLU A 27 7.39 2.05 1.13
N VAL A 28 6.42 2.11 2.05
CA VAL A 28 6.02 3.35 2.71
C VAL A 28 7.22 3.95 3.43
N ASN A 29 7.90 3.18 4.27
CA ASN A 29 9.05 3.64 5.06
C ASN A 29 10.23 4.10 4.20
N ASP A 30 10.56 3.40 3.11
CA ASP A 30 11.66 3.71 2.19
C ASP A 30 11.44 5.00 1.39
N HIS A 31 10.18 5.32 1.11
CA HIS A 31 9.80 6.53 0.39
C HIS A 31 9.49 7.69 1.32
N LEU A 32 9.44 7.48 2.62
CA LEU A 32 9.31 8.55 3.59
C LEU A 32 10.70 9.00 4.04
N PRO A 33 10.92 10.32 4.20
CA PRO A 33 12.21 10.82 4.68
C PRO A 33 12.42 10.38 6.14
N ASP A 34 13.67 10.19 6.58
CA ASP A 34 14.05 9.84 7.96
C ASP A 34 13.46 10.75 9.07
N SER A 35 12.87 11.88 8.71
CA SER A 35 12.13 12.74 9.63
C SER A 35 10.73 12.21 9.97
N ILE A 36 10.22 11.21 9.24
CA ILE A 36 8.96 10.50 9.46
C ILE A 36 9.31 9.05 9.84
N VAL A 37 9.85 8.89 11.04
CA VAL A 37 10.18 7.58 11.63
C VAL A 37 9.21 7.21 12.75
N ASP A 38 8.35 8.15 13.15
CA ASP A 38 7.37 7.93 14.20
C ASP A 38 6.26 7.00 13.69
N PRO A 39 5.98 5.90 14.40
CA PRO A 39 4.96 4.95 14.00
C PRO A 39 3.57 5.61 13.86
N GLU A 40 3.25 6.59 14.70
CA GLU A 40 1.99 7.35 14.61
C GLU A 40 1.83 8.07 13.26
N GLN A 41 2.90 8.73 12.78
CA GLN A 41 2.84 9.41 11.48
C GLN A 41 2.76 8.45 10.32
N ILE A 42 3.36 7.27 10.45
CA ILE A 42 3.24 6.21 9.45
C ILE A 42 1.80 5.70 9.41
N GLU A 43 1.16 5.52 10.57
CA GLU A 43 -0.26 5.14 10.65
C GLU A 43 -1.19 6.18 10.01
N ASP A 44 -0.96 7.48 10.23
CA ASP A 44 -1.69 8.56 9.55
C ASP A 44 -1.56 8.47 8.01
N ILE A 45 -0.35 8.21 7.52
CA ILE A 45 -0.07 8.06 6.09
C ILE A 45 -0.74 6.81 5.52
N ILE A 46 -0.70 5.69 6.25
CA ILE A 46 -1.40 4.46 5.89
C ILE A 46 -2.90 4.72 5.80
N GLY A 47 -3.48 5.47 6.74
CA GLY A 47 -4.87 5.88 6.71
C GLY A 47 -5.21 6.67 5.45
N MET A 48 -4.38 7.67 5.10
CA MET A 48 -4.55 8.43 3.86
C MET A 48 -4.49 7.56 2.61
N ILE A 49 -3.53 6.63 2.56
CA ILE A 49 -3.34 5.70 1.44
C ILE A 49 -4.54 4.75 1.28
N ASN A 50 -5.08 4.24 2.40
CA ASN A 50 -6.27 3.40 2.41
C ASN A 50 -7.52 4.16 1.93
N ASP A 51 -7.67 5.44 2.30
CA ASP A 51 -8.77 6.29 1.83
C ASP A 51 -8.75 6.47 0.30
N MET A 52 -7.56 6.43 -0.32
CA MET A 52 -7.39 6.44 -1.77
C MET A 52 -7.62 5.08 -2.44
N GLY A 53 -7.95 4.04 -1.68
CA GLY A 53 -8.23 2.69 -2.16
C GLY A 53 -7.01 1.79 -2.32
N ILE A 54 -5.91 2.10 -1.64
CA ILE A 54 -4.68 1.30 -1.66
C ILE A 54 -4.50 0.64 -0.29
N THR A 55 -4.41 -0.69 -0.26
CA THR A 55 -4.22 -1.42 1.00
C THR A 55 -2.75 -1.44 1.39
N VAL A 56 -2.41 -0.99 2.60
CA VAL A 56 -1.05 -1.16 3.13
C VAL A 56 -0.94 -2.46 3.94
N ARG A 57 0.08 -3.26 3.66
CA ARG A 57 0.39 -4.51 4.37
C ARG A 57 1.77 -4.45 5.00
N GLU A 58 1.96 -5.16 6.11
CA GLU A 58 3.28 -5.27 6.74
C GLU A 58 4.26 -6.08 5.87
N VAL A 59 3.75 -7.09 5.17
CA VAL A 59 4.52 -7.97 4.27
C VAL A 59 3.77 -8.07 2.94
N ALA A 60 4.50 -7.98 1.81
CA ALA A 60 3.90 -8.20 0.50
C ALA A 60 3.31 -9.62 0.47
N PRO A 61 2.05 -9.80 0.06
CA PRO A 61 1.58 -11.14 -0.23
C PRO A 61 2.45 -11.72 -1.34
N ASP A 62 2.84 -12.99 -1.20
CA ASP A 62 3.40 -13.71 -2.35
C ASP A 62 2.44 -13.56 -3.53
N ALA A 63 2.95 -13.10 -4.68
CA ALA A 63 2.15 -12.87 -5.88
C ALA A 63 1.38 -14.15 -6.30
N ASP A 64 1.91 -15.31 -5.95
CA ASP A 64 1.28 -16.63 -6.10
C ASP A 64 -0.01 -16.79 -5.26
N ALA A 65 -0.07 -16.21 -4.06
CA ALA A 65 -1.24 -16.27 -3.18
C ALA A 65 -2.40 -15.37 -3.65
N LEU A 66 -2.09 -14.24 -4.31
CA LEU A 66 -3.08 -13.35 -4.93
C LEU A 66 -3.79 -14.01 -6.10
N MET A 67 -3.06 -14.77 -6.95
CA MET A 67 -3.66 -15.49 -8.08
C MET A 67 -4.61 -16.61 -7.63
N LEU A 68 -4.35 -17.24 -6.49
CA LEU A 68 -5.22 -18.30 -5.96
C LEU A 68 -6.57 -17.76 -5.44
N MET A 69 -6.60 -16.55 -4.87
CA MET A 69 -7.83 -15.97 -4.31
C MET A 69 -8.80 -15.47 -5.38
N GLU A 70 -8.30 -14.96 -6.51
CA GLU A 70 -9.14 -14.56 -7.65
C GLU A 70 -9.73 -15.78 -8.39
N SER A 71 -9.09 -16.95 -8.27
CA SER A 71 -9.53 -18.20 -8.91
C SER A 71 -10.55 -19.01 -8.09
N THR A 72 -10.75 -18.69 -6.81
CA THR A 72 -11.64 -19.46 -5.91
C THR A 72 -13.04 -18.88 -5.74
N VAL A 73 -13.38 -17.76 -6.38
CA VAL A 73 -14.74 -17.20 -6.34
C VAL A 73 -15.51 -17.60 -7.61
N ALA A 74 -15.65 -18.91 -7.83
CA ALA A 74 -16.73 -19.43 -8.67
C ALA A 74 -17.91 -19.77 -7.73
N PRO A 75 -19.01 -18.99 -7.75
CA PRO A 75 -20.21 -19.34 -7.02
C PRO A 75 -20.98 -20.41 -7.81
N ASP A 76 -21.50 -21.38 -7.07
CA ASP A 76 -22.65 -22.23 -7.41
C ASP A 76 -22.47 -23.21 -8.59
N GLU A 77 -22.71 -24.50 -8.35
CA GLU A 77 -23.90 -25.16 -8.90
C GLU A 77 -24.29 -26.29 -7.95
N ASP A 78 -25.47 -26.13 -7.35
CA ASP A 78 -26.35 -27.17 -6.83
C ASP A 78 -26.30 -28.44 -7.70
N GLN A 79 -25.75 -29.56 -7.17
CA GLN A 79 -26.20 -30.93 -7.43
C GLN A 79 -25.61 -31.95 -6.43
#